data_AF-A0A259S2H5-F1
#
_entry.id   AF-A0A259S2H5-F1
#
_cell.length_a   1.000
_cell.length_b   1.000
_cell.length_c   1.000
_cell.angle_alpha   90.00
_cell.angle_beta   90.00
_cell.angle_gamma   90.00
#
_symmetry.space_group_name_H-M   'P 1'
#
loop_
_entity.id
_entity.type
_entity.pdbx_description
1 polymer ?
#
loop_
_entity_poly.entity_id
_entity_poly.type
_entity_poly.pdbx_seq_one_letter_code
_entity_poly.pdbx_strand_id
1 'polypeptide(L)' 'MAEGDKTKITRATLRLKDAQAARDRAGLTQTQLAERMNTTQSNIARLESGKSLPGLRTLQRIAEATNSRASVTLTSR' A
#
# COMPACT_ATOMS: atom_id res chain seq x y z
N MET A 1 -32.87 -4.69 -19.54
CA MET A 1 -31.57 -5.22 -20.03
C MET A 1 -30.47 -4.59 -19.18
N ALA A 2 -29.89 -5.41 -18.30
CA ALA A 2 -28.66 -5.27 -17.50
C ALA A 2 -28.18 -3.87 -17.03
N GLU A 3 -28.61 -3.48 -15.84
CA GLU A 3 -27.80 -2.66 -14.92
C GLU A 3 -27.22 -3.59 -13.85
N GLY A 4 -26.13 -4.27 -14.20
CA GLY A 4 -25.47 -5.27 -13.37
C GLY A 4 -24.23 -4.68 -12.67
N ASP A 5 -24.43 -4.25 -11.43
CA ASP A 5 -23.46 -4.24 -10.32
C ASP A 5 -21.97 -4.03 -10.66
N LYS A 6 -21.58 -2.77 -10.89
CA LYS A 6 -20.16 -2.35 -10.95
C LYS A 6 -19.50 -2.29 -9.55
N THR A 7 -20.16 -2.76 -8.50
CA THR A 7 -19.82 -2.46 -7.09
C THR A 7 -19.29 -3.68 -6.32
N LYS A 8 -18.75 -4.70 -7.01
CA LYS A 8 -18.17 -5.89 -6.36
C LYS A 8 -16.77 -6.25 -6.82
N ILE A 9 -16.01 -5.29 -7.33
CA ILE A 9 -14.58 -5.51 -7.54
C ILE A 9 -13.89 -5.47 -6.16
N THR A 10 -13.78 -6.67 -5.61
CA THR A 10 -12.59 -7.16 -4.91
C THR A 10 -12.12 -6.23 -3.80
N ARG A 11 -12.67 -6.41 -2.60
CA ARG A 11 -11.91 -6.14 -1.37
C ARG A 11 -10.78 -7.16 -1.33
N ALA A 12 -9.78 -6.98 -2.19
CA ALA A 12 -8.51 -7.66 -2.11
C ALA A 12 -8.00 -7.28 -0.72
N THR A 13 -8.13 -8.22 0.21
CA THR A 13 -7.48 -8.11 1.50
C THR A 13 -6.01 -8.43 1.24
N LEU A 14 -5.39 -7.64 0.34
CA LEU A 14 -3.95 -7.58 0.22
C LEU A 14 -3.54 -6.97 1.55
N ARG A 15 -3.16 -7.83 2.49
CA ARG A 15 -2.74 -7.40 3.81
C ARG A 15 -1.45 -6.61 3.63
N LEU A 16 -1.59 -5.31 3.35
CA LEU A 16 -0.72 -4.22 3.74
C LEU A 16 -0.63 -4.19 5.27
N LYS A 17 -0.37 -5.33 5.90
CA LYS A 17 0.32 -5.36 7.18
C LYS A 17 1.79 -5.14 6.80
N ASP A 18 2.36 -3.96 6.76
CA ASP A 18 1.94 -2.68 7.28
C ASP A 18 2.83 -1.67 6.53
N ALA A 19 2.35 -0.90 5.55
CA ALA A 19 3.19 0.19 5.03
C ALA A 19 3.57 1.12 6.20
N GLN A 20 2.60 1.34 7.08
CA GLN A 20 2.76 2.02 8.36
C GLN A 20 3.74 1.31 9.31
N ALA A 21 3.58 0.02 9.62
CA ALA A 21 4.52 -0.64 10.55
C ALA A 21 5.88 -0.96 9.92
N ALA A 22 6.00 -1.08 8.59
CA ALA A 22 7.30 -1.09 7.91
C ALA A 22 8.00 0.27 8.08
N ARG A 23 7.25 1.36 7.93
CA ARG A 23 7.70 2.72 8.22
C ARG A 23 8.10 2.88 9.70
N ASP A 24 7.27 2.41 10.63
CA ASP A 24 7.53 2.51 12.08
C ASP A 24 8.75 1.66 12.48
N ARG A 25 8.91 0.44 11.94
CA ARG A 25 10.11 -0.40 12.13
C ARG A 25 11.37 0.25 11.56
N ALA A 26 11.23 1.00 10.47
CA ALA A 26 12.32 1.78 9.88
C ALA A 26 12.58 3.11 10.60
N GLY A 27 11.79 3.47 11.63
CA GLY A 27 11.95 4.71 12.38
C GLY A 27 11.65 5.97 11.58
N LEU A 28 10.81 5.88 10.54
CA LEU A 28 10.53 6.97 9.61
C LEU A 28 9.21 7.67 9.93
N THR A 29 9.10 8.98 9.68
CA THR A 29 7.82 9.67 9.58
C THR A 29 7.20 9.49 8.19
N GLN A 30 5.91 9.81 8.02
CA GLN A 30 5.26 9.74 6.70
C GLN A 30 5.96 10.65 5.68
N THR A 31 6.44 11.83 6.10
CA THR A 31 7.19 12.77 5.26
C THR A 31 8.53 12.18 4.84
N GLN A 32 9.29 11.57 5.77
CA GLN A 32 10.57 10.93 5.44
C GLN A 32 10.41 9.75 4.49
N LEU A 33 9.35 8.94 4.67
CA LEU A 33 9.03 7.89 3.71
C LEU A 33 8.67 8.48 2.35
N ALA A 34 7.91 9.58 2.32
CA ALA A 34 7.52 10.26 1.08
C ALA A 34 8.75 10.77 0.31
N GLU A 35 9.72 11.37 1.01
CA GLU A 35 11.00 11.82 0.43
C GLU A 35 11.77 10.65 -0.18
N ARG A 36 11.95 9.55 0.57
CA ARG A 36 12.62 8.33 0.06
C ARG A 36 11.89 7.73 -1.15
N MET A 37 10.57 7.82 -1.16
CA MET A 37 9.72 7.35 -2.24
C MET A 37 9.47 8.41 -3.32
N ASN A 38 10.17 9.54 -3.31
CA ASN A 38 9.96 10.66 -4.24
C ASN A 38 8.47 10.91 -4.53
N THR A 39 7.68 11.11 -3.47
CA THR A 39 6.24 11.31 -3.50
C THR A 39 5.81 12.28 -2.40
N THR A 40 4.50 12.50 -2.22
CA THR A 40 3.98 13.42 -1.19
C THR A 40 3.58 12.67 0.07
N GLN A 41 3.67 13.34 1.22
CA GLN A 41 3.17 12.82 2.50
C GLN A 41 1.70 12.42 2.41
N SER A 42 0.87 13.19 1.69
CA SER A 42 -0.55 12.90 1.50
C SER A 42 -0.78 11.62 0.70
N ASN A 43 0.11 11.32 -0.26
CA ASN A 43 0.07 10.07 -1.00
C ASN A 43 0.44 8.88 -0.10
N ILE A 44 1.44 9.03 0.77
CA ILE A 44 1.79 8.02 1.80
C ILE A 44 0.60 7.79 2.75
N ALA A 45 -0.01 8.85 3.28
CA ALA A 45 -1.18 8.72 4.15
C ALA A 45 -2.35 7.99 3.46
N ARG A 46 -2.58 8.26 2.17
CA ARG A 46 -3.59 7.54 1.39
C ARG A 46 -3.25 6.05 1.20
N LEU A 47 -1.97 5.72 0.98
CA LEU A 47 -1.50 4.34 0.90
C LEU A 47 -1.67 3.60 2.24
N GLU A 48 -1.29 4.24 3.35
CA GLU A 48 -1.42 3.67 4.69
C GLU A 48 -2.89 3.51 5.12
N SER A 49 -3.78 4.38 4.67
CA SER A 49 -5.22 4.29 4.96
C SER A 49 -5.93 3.09 4.31
N GLY A 50 -5.29 2.41 3.36
CA GLY A 50 -5.90 1.32 2.59
C GLY A 50 -7.03 1.75 1.65
N LYS A 51 -7.26 3.07 1.48
CA LYS A 51 -8.24 3.62 0.53
C LYS A 51 -7.86 3.44 -0.93
N SER A 52 -6.60 3.10 -1.20
CA SER A 52 -6.09 2.82 -2.54
C SER A 52 -5.36 1.48 -2.52
N LEU A 53 -5.57 0.67 -3.56
CA LEU A 53 -4.81 -0.55 -3.82
C LEU A 53 -3.50 -0.17 -4.54
N PRO A 54 -2.34 -0.23 -3.86
CA PRO A 54 -1.07 -0.01 -4.54
C PRO A 54 -0.79 -1.12 -5.55
N GLY A 55 -0.26 -0.74 -6.71
CA GLY A 55 0.32 -1.69 -7.64
C GLY A 55 1.64 -2.28 -7.12
N LEU A 56 2.12 -3.34 -7.77
CA LEU A 56 3.35 -4.05 -7.39
C LEU A 56 4.58 -3.13 -7.31
N ARG A 57 4.73 -2.18 -8.24
CA ARG A 57 5.83 -1.20 -8.23
C ARG A 57 5.81 -0.32 -6.98
N THR A 58 4.63 0.07 -6.51
CA THR A 58 4.50 0.85 -5.27
C THR A 58 4.91 0.02 -4.06
N LEU A 59 4.51 -1.26 -4.02
CA LEU A 59 4.91 -2.18 -2.95
C LEU A 59 6.44 -2.36 -2.91
N GLN A 60 7.07 -2.52 -4.07
CA GLN A 60 8.53 -2.63 -4.17
C GLN A 60 9.24 -1.38 -3.63
N ARG A 61 8.79 -0.18 -4.03
CA ARG A 61 9.40 1.08 -3.57
C ARG A 61 9.24 1.30 -2.06
N ILE A 62 8.13 0.87 -1.48
CA ILE A 62 7.93 0.88 -0.02
C ILE A 62 8.95 -0.04 0.65
N ALA A 63 9.10 -1.26 0.13
CA ALA A 63 10.05 -2.24 0.65
C ALA A 63 11.50 -1.72 0.61
N GLU A 64 11.92 -1.14 -0.51
CA GLU A 64 13.23 -0.50 -0.67
C GLU A 64 13.42 0.66 0.31
N ALA A 65 12.46 1.59 0.39
CA ALA A 65 12.56 2.77 1.25
C ALA A 65 12.58 2.46 2.77
N THR A 66 11.99 1.32 3.16
CA THR A 66 11.90 0.85 4.56
C THR A 66 12.90 -0.27 4.89
N ASN A 67 13.74 -0.67 3.93
CA ASN A 67 14.62 -1.84 4.04
C ASN A 67 13.88 -3.09 4.55
N SER A 68 12.71 -3.37 3.97
CA SER A 68 11.84 -4.47 4.36
C SER A 68 11.57 -5.42 3.19
N ARG A 69 10.99 -6.59 3.48
CA ARG A 69 10.59 -7.57 2.47
C ARG A 69 9.08 -7.49 2.23
N ALA A 70 8.67 -7.23 0.99
CA ALA A 70 7.28 -7.33 0.58
C ALA A 70 6.92 -8.77 0.16
N SER A 71 5.77 -9.27 0.60
CA SER A 71 5.18 -10.52 0.14
C SER A 71 3.71 -10.30 -0.23
N VAL A 72 3.32 -10.79 -1.41
CA VAL A 72 1.93 -10.72 -1.89
C VAL A 72 1.35 -12.13 -1.88
N THR A 73 0.24 -12.32 -1.18
CA THR A 73 -0.53 -13.56 -1.21
C THR A 73 -1.86 -13.29 -1.90
N LEU A 74 -2.13 -14.01 -2.98
CA LEU A 74 -3.42 -13.96 -3.67
C LEU A 74 -4.30 -15.07 -3.10
N THR A 75 -5.48 -14.69 -2.63
CA THR A 75 -6.50 -15.64 -2.17
C THR A 75 -7.77 -15.38 -2.97
N SER A 76 -8.22 -16.36 -3.75
CA SER A 76 -9.59 -16.37 -4.28
C SER A 76 -10.51 -16.98 -3.23
N ARG A 77 -11.74 -16.50 -3.17
CA ARG A 77 -12.83 -17.24 -2.52
C ARG A 77 -13.35 -18.34 -3.44
#